data_AF-A0A3D1M4J9-F1
#
_entry.id   AF-A0A3D1M4J9-F1
#
_cell.length_a   1.000
_cell.length_b   1.000
_cell.length_c   1.000
_cell.angle_alpha   90.00
_cell.angle_beta   90.00
_cell.angle_gamma   90.00
#
_symmetry.space_group_name_H-M   'P 1'
#
loop_
_entity.id
_entity.type
_entity.pdbx_description
1 polymer ?
#
loop_
_entity_poly.entity_id
_entity_poly.type
_entity_poly.pdbx_seq_one_letter_code
_entity_poly.pdbx_strand_id
1 'polypeptide(L)'
;MNSKVIGIMLILGPILIMGVWISGMVPDTATVSPSESMTTILAEKDQAQIGSILQVFGVISMFMGLYFLAKSLKSDNAVSNQLLEIGGLLLLLVVPIWVAFMGS
;
A
#
# COMPACT_ATOMS: atom_id res chain seq x y z
N MET A 1 -13.24 -13.97 -7.25
CA MET A 1 -12.70 -12.87 -8.08
C MET A 1 -11.85 -13.48 -9.19
N ASN A 2 -11.86 -12.94 -10.40
CA ASN A 2 -11.09 -13.48 -11.53
C ASN A 2 -9.58 -13.37 -11.24
N SER A 3 -8.79 -14.42 -11.50
CA SER A 3 -7.34 -14.41 -11.24
C SER A 3 -6.63 -13.29 -12.00
N LYS A 4 -7.14 -12.87 -13.16
CA LYS A 4 -6.62 -11.71 -13.91
C LYS A 4 -6.74 -10.41 -13.11
N VAL A 5 -7.84 -10.21 -12.40
CA VAL A 5 -8.06 -9.01 -11.58
C VAL A 5 -7.13 -9.02 -10.38
N ILE A 6 -6.98 -10.17 -9.71
CA ILE A 6 -6.04 -10.36 -8.60
C ILE A 6 -4.60 -10.05 -9.08
N GLY A 7 -4.21 -10.59 -10.23
CA GLY A 7 -2.88 -10.35 -10.82
C GLY A 7 -2.63 -8.88 -11.14
N ILE A 8 -3.61 -8.19 -11.73
CA ILE A 8 -3.50 -6.74 -11.99
C ILE A 8 -3.31 -5.96 -10.70
N MET A 9 -4.06 -6.28 -9.63
CA MET A 9 -3.93 -5.60 -8.35
C MET A 9 -2.53 -5.79 -7.73
N LEU A 10 -1.96 -7.01 -7.85
CA LEU A 10 -0.62 -7.35 -7.36
C LEU A 10 0.50 -6.67 -8.15
N ILE A 11 0.29 -6.33 -9.42
CA ILE A 11 1.27 -5.66 -10.27
C ILE A 11 1.14 -4.13 -10.16
N LEU A 12 -0.10 -3.63 -10.24
CA LEU A 12 -0.41 -2.21 -10.26
C LEU A 12 -0.07 -1.52 -8.93
N GLY A 13 -0.30 -2.20 -7.80
CA GLY A 13 0.02 -1.65 -6.47
C GLY A 13 1.49 -1.26 -6.31
N PRO A 14 2.45 -2.19 -6.48
CA PRO A 14 3.88 -1.90 -6.42
C PRO A 14 4.34 -0.86 -7.45
N ILE A 15 3.80 -0.90 -8.68
CA ILE A 15 4.14 0.08 -9.72
C ILE A 15 3.71 1.48 -9.31
N LEU A 16 2.53 1.65 -8.71
CA LEU A 16 2.09 2.95 -8.23
C LEU A 16 2.95 3.47 -7.09
N ILE A 17 3.27 2.60 -6.12
CA ILE A 17 4.14 2.98 -4.99
C ILE A 17 5.51 3.41 -5.52
N MET A 18 6.18 2.54 -6.28
CA MET A 18 7.52 2.83 -6.83
C MET A 18 7.49 3.98 -7.82
N GLY A 19 6.40 4.12 -8.58
CA GLY A 19 6.20 5.21 -9.53
C GLY A 19 6.21 6.56 -8.83
N VAL A 20 5.51 6.70 -7.69
CA VAL A 20 5.51 7.92 -6.87
C VAL A 20 6.90 8.26 -6.34
N TRP A 21 7.69 7.25 -5.93
CA TRP A 21 9.07 7.45 -5.49
C TRP A 21 10.00 7.87 -6.63
N ILE A 22 9.93 7.17 -7.78
CA ILE A 22 10.78 7.44 -8.94
C ILE A 22 10.45 8.79 -9.60
N SER A 23 9.18 9.19 -9.60
CA SER A 23 8.74 10.45 -10.20
C SER A 23 8.98 11.67 -9.30
N GLY A 24 9.44 11.49 -8.06
CA GLY A 24 9.64 12.58 -7.10
C GLY A 24 8.33 13.26 -6.67
N MET A 25 7.19 12.58 -6.79
CA MET A 25 5.88 13.18 -6.49
C MET A 25 5.62 13.39 -5.00
N VAL A 26 6.45 12.81 -4.13
CA VAL A 26 6.47 13.13 -2.70
C VAL A 26 7.78 13.86 -2.43
N PRO A 27 7.73 15.11 -1.92
CA PRO A 27 8.94 15.88 -1.64
C PRO A 27 9.84 15.14 -0.64
N ASP A 28 11.13 15.05 -0.97
CA ASP A 28 12.10 14.45 -0.04
C ASP A 28 12.32 15.41 1.14
N THR A 29 11.91 14.95 2.32
CA THR A 29 12.00 15.71 3.56
C THR A 29 13.02 15.13 4.54
N ALA A 30 13.80 14.13 4.12
CA ALA A 30 14.72 13.39 4.99
C ALA A 30 15.86 14.26 5.55
N THR A 31 16.20 15.36 4.87
CA THR A 31 17.34 16.23 5.24
C THR A 31 16.93 17.56 5.85
N VAL A 32 15.63 17.83 5.99
CA VAL A 32 15.12 19.12 6.47
C VAL A 32 14.47 18.97 7.85
N SER A 33 14.49 20.02 8.66
CA SER A 33 13.85 20.00 9.97
C SER A 33 12.33 19.82 9.84
N PRO A 34 11.61 19.27 10.84
CA PRO A 34 10.16 19.07 10.76
C PRO A 34 9.36 20.35 10.41
N SER A 35 9.83 21.51 10.89
CA SER A 35 9.27 22.82 10.54
C SER A 35 9.46 23.18 9.07
N GLU A 36 10.60 22.80 8.49
CA GLU A 36 10.92 23.01 7.07
C GLU A 36 10.25 21.96 6.17
N SER A 37 10.06 20.72 6.65
CA SER A 37 9.32 19.67 5.94
C SER A 37 7.91 20.14 5.58
N MET A 38 7.22 20.80 6.53
CA MET A 38 5.88 21.34 6.32
C MET A 38 5.88 22.43 5.25
N THR A 39 6.88 23.32 5.26
CA THR A 39 7.00 24.37 4.23
C THR A 39 7.31 23.81 2.85
N THR A 40 8.14 22.77 2.75
CA THR A 40 8.47 22.09 1.49
C THR A 40 7.25 21.37 0.92
N ILE A 41 6.48 20.67 1.76
CA ILE A 41 5.24 20.00 1.34
C ILE A 41 4.20 21.04 0.88
N LEU A 42 4.11 22.18 1.56
CA LEU A 42 3.18 23.25 1.19
C LEU A 42 3.57 23.97 -0.11
N ALA A 43 4.87 24.05 -0.42
CA ALA A 43 5.36 24.63 -1.67
C ALA A 43 4.94 23.80 -2.90
N GLU A 44 4.88 22.48 -2.77
CA GLU A 44 4.46 21.54 -3.81
C GLU A 44 3.18 20.77 -3.42
N LYS A 45 2.23 21.48 -2.81
CA LYS A 45 1.02 20.87 -2.21
C LYS A 45 0.26 19.94 -3.14
N ASP A 46 0.00 20.37 -4.38
CA ASP A 46 -0.79 19.57 -5.33
C ASP A 46 -0.07 18.27 -5.71
N GLN A 47 1.25 18.36 -5.92
CA GLN A 47 2.10 17.21 -6.22
C GLN A 47 2.16 16.25 -5.03
N ALA A 48 2.41 16.76 -3.83
CA ALA A 48 2.44 15.96 -2.61
C ALA A 48 1.08 15.29 -2.32
N GLN A 49 -0.03 15.98 -2.56
CA GLN A 49 -1.37 15.43 -2.40
C GLN A 49 -1.65 14.31 -3.40
N ILE A 50 -1.34 14.52 -4.69
CA ILE A 50 -1.51 13.50 -5.72
C ILE A 50 -0.60 12.29 -5.45
N GLY A 51 0.67 12.52 -5.14
CA GLY A 51 1.64 11.47 -4.79
C GLY A 51 1.17 10.61 -3.61
N SER A 52 0.66 11.26 -2.55
CA SER A 52 0.12 10.59 -1.37
C SER A 52 -1.11 9.74 -1.70
N ILE A 53 -2.04 10.26 -2.51
CA ILE A 53 -3.23 9.51 -2.94
C ILE A 53 -2.83 8.27 -3.77
N LEU A 54 -1.90 8.43 -4.72
CA LEU A 54 -1.40 7.29 -5.51
C LEU A 54 -0.72 6.23 -4.63
N GLN A 55 0.05 6.65 -3.63
CA GLN A 55 0.69 5.72 -2.68
C GLN A 55 -0.35 4.93 -1.88
N VAL A 56 -1.33 5.60 -1.29
CA VAL A 56 -2.41 4.94 -0.52
C VAL A 56 -3.19 3.99 -1.42
N PHE A 57 -3.53 4.41 -2.64
CA PHE A 57 -4.22 3.55 -3.60
C PHE A 57 -3.36 2.33 -4.01
N GLY A 58 -2.06 2.53 -4.22
CA GLY A 58 -1.12 1.46 -4.53
C GLY A 58 -1.00 0.42 -3.42
N VAL A 59 -0.88 0.88 -2.17
CA VAL A 59 -0.85 0.02 -0.97
C VAL A 59 -2.16 -0.77 -0.84
N ILE A 60 -3.31 -0.11 -0.93
CA ILE A 60 -4.62 -0.79 -0.84
C ILE A 60 -4.77 -1.84 -1.94
N SER A 61 -4.42 -1.49 -3.19
CA SER A 61 -4.48 -2.41 -4.34
C SER A 61 -3.61 -3.65 -4.10
N MET A 62 -2.36 -3.47 -3.66
CA MET A 62 -1.44 -4.56 -3.39
C MET A 62 -1.95 -5.50 -2.29
N PHE A 63 -2.29 -4.95 -1.12
CA PHE A 63 -2.74 -5.75 0.03
C PHE A 63 -4.09 -6.42 -0.21
N MET A 64 -4.99 -5.77 -0.93
CA MET A 64 -6.26 -6.37 -1.32
C MET A 64 -6.05 -7.48 -2.37
N GLY A 65 -5.10 -7.32 -3.29
CA GLY A 65 -4.66 -8.37 -4.21
C GLY A 65 -4.14 -9.60 -3.46
N LEU A 66 -3.29 -9.40 -2.44
CA LEU A 66 -2.77 -10.48 -1.59
C LEU A 66 -3.87 -11.17 -0.79
N TYR A 67 -4.81 -10.42 -0.22
CA TYR A 67 -5.97 -10.97 0.50
C TYR A 67 -6.81 -11.89 -0.41
N PHE A 68 -7.16 -11.43 -1.61
CA PHE A 68 -7.94 -12.23 -2.53
C PHE A 68 -7.16 -13.41 -3.11
N LEU A 69 -5.84 -13.27 -3.28
CA LEU A 69 -4.97 -14.39 -3.63
C LEU A 69 -5.01 -15.47 -2.54
N ALA A 70 -4.81 -15.11 -1.27
CA ALA A 70 -4.90 -16.04 -0.15
C ALA A 70 -6.25 -16.77 -0.11
N LYS A 71 -7.35 -16.04 -0.34
CA LYS A 71 -8.70 -16.64 -0.40
C LYS A 71 -8.90 -17.58 -1.60
N SER A 72 -8.21 -17.35 -2.71
CA SER A 72 -8.28 -18.21 -3.90
C SER A 72 -7.56 -19.55 -3.73
N LEU A 73 -6.65 -19.65 -2.74
CA LEU A 73 -5.87 -20.85 -2.45
C LEU A 73 -6.59 -21.85 -1.53
N LYS A 74 -7.91 -21.69 -1.30
CA LYS A 74 -8.70 -22.65 -0.51
C LYS A 74 -8.59 -24.05 -1.11
N SER A 75 -8.43 -25.05 -0.23
CA SER A 75 -8.37 -26.48 -0.55
C SER A 75 -9.42 -27.26 0.24
N ASP A 76 -9.46 -28.58 0.10
CA ASP A 76 -10.38 -29.44 0.87
C ASP A 76 -10.02 -29.54 2.37
N ASN A 77 -8.88 -28.97 2.79
CA ASN A 77 -8.46 -28.97 4.19
C ASN A 77 -9.03 -27.76 4.96
N ALA A 78 -9.94 -28.03 5.90
CA ALA A 78 -10.58 -27.02 6.73
C ALA A 78 -9.59 -26.17 7.56
N VAL A 79 -8.54 -26.78 8.13
CA VAL A 79 -7.53 -26.07 8.94
C VAL A 79 -6.71 -25.12 8.06
N SER A 80 -6.30 -25.59 6.88
CA SER A 80 -5.60 -24.75 5.90
C SER A 80 -6.45 -23.54 5.49
N ASN A 81 -7.75 -23.73 5.30
CA ASN A 81 -8.65 -22.66 4.90
C ASN A 81 -8.84 -21.60 6.00
N GLN A 82 -8.90 -22.01 7.26
CA GLN A 82 -8.94 -21.09 8.40
C GLN A 82 -7.64 -20.27 8.51
N LEU A 83 -6.49 -20.92 8.35
CA LEU A 83 -5.19 -20.24 8.37
C LEU A 83 -5.05 -19.25 7.21
N LEU A 84 -5.54 -19.58 6.01
CA LEU A 84 -5.56 -18.66 4.86
C LEU A 84 -6.46 -17.43 5.12
N GLU A 85 -7.63 -17.62 5.74
CA GLU A 85 -8.51 -16.50 6.11
C GLU A 85 -7.87 -15.60 7.16
N ILE A 86 -7.27 -16.16 8.21
CA ILE A 86 -6.55 -15.41 9.25
C ILE A 86 -5.35 -14.68 8.63
N GLY A 87 -4.55 -15.37 7.82
CA GLY A 87 -3.40 -14.77 7.13
C GLY A 87 -3.80 -13.61 6.22
N GLY A 88 -4.89 -13.76 5.46
CA GLY A 88 -5.46 -12.68 4.66
C GLY A 88 -5.90 -11.47 5.49
N LEU A 89 -6.56 -11.70 6.63
CA LEU A 89 -6.96 -10.63 7.55
C LEU A 89 -5.76 -9.94 8.20
N LEU A 90 -4.73 -10.70 8.59
CA LEU A 90 -3.49 -10.14 9.11
C LEU A 90 -2.79 -9.26 8.07
N LEU A 91 -2.79 -9.64 6.79
CA LEU A 91 -2.25 -8.80 5.71
C LEU A 91 -2.99 -7.47 5.59
N LEU A 92 -4.32 -7.45 5.75
CA LEU A 92 -5.08 -6.19 5.79
C LEU A 92 -4.75 -5.34 7.03
N LEU A 93 -4.46 -5.97 8.17
CA LEU A 93 -4.07 -5.30 9.41
C LEU A 93 -2.68 -4.64 9.33
N VAL A 94 -1.78 -5.13 8.47
CA VAL A 94 -0.44 -4.54 8.29
C VAL A 94 -0.51 -3.09 7.83
N VAL A 95 -1.50 -2.73 7.00
CA VAL A 95 -1.63 -1.37 6.43
C VAL A 95 -1.77 -0.29 7.52
N PRO A 96 -2.76 -0.34 8.42
CA PRO A 96 -2.89 0.66 9.48
C PRO A 96 -1.72 0.64 10.48
N ILE A 97 -1.14 -0.54 10.75
CA ILE A 97 0.04 -0.66 11.62
C ILE A 97 1.23 0.07 11.00
N TRP A 98 1.51 -0.16 9.72
CA TRP A 98 2.55 0.54 8.97
C TRP A 98 2.36 2.05 9.05
N VAL A 99 1.14 2.53 8.76
CA VAL A 99 0.84 3.97 8.79
C VAL A 99 1.10 4.57 10.17
N ALA A 100 0.73 3.85 11.24
CA ALA A 100 1.01 4.29 12.61
C ALA A 100 2.52 4.41 12.91
N PHE A 101 3.35 3.51 12.35
CA PHE A 101 4.80 3.55 12.53
C PHE A 101 5.53 4.56 11.64
N MET A 102 4.97 4.97 10.50
CA MET A 102 5.56 6.04 9.68
C MET A 102 5.34 7.45 10.24
N GLY A 103 4.40 7.61 11.19
CA GLY A 103 4.09 8.90 11.83
C GLY A 103 4.95 9.22 13.07
N SER A 104 5.93 8.37 13.42
CA SER A 104 6.84 8.52 14.57
C SER A 104 8.28 8.74 14.13
#